data_AF-A0A1T5EGR4-F1
#
_entry.id   AF-A0A1T5EGR4-F1
#
_cell.length_a   1.000
_cell.length_b   1.000
_cell.length_c   1.000
_cell.angle_alpha   90.00
_cell.angle_beta   90.00
_cell.angle_gamma   90.00
#
_symmetry.space_group_name_H-M   'P 1'
#
loop_
_entity.id
_entity.type
_entity.pdbx_description
1 polymer ?
#
loop_
_entity_poly.entity_id
_entity_poly.type
_entity_poly.pdbx_seq_one_letter_code
_entity_poly.pdbx_strand_id
1 'polypeptide(L)'
;MKKITHLSTICLIALFLFSCKKDNLQIKEGSYKGTFTVIYSSGTHSGSTTVELKNGRFSCAGNSNKIPAGASGSYTIDKNVITFSDENPHTAEFDWGLILNGRYDYTFDGTNLNLERVSDGIGKYTYRLKIL
;
A
#
# COMPACT_ATOMS: atom_id res chain seq x y z
N MET A 1 54.02 26.85 43.62
CA MET A 1 53.02 27.79 43.06
C MET A 1 52.39 27.16 41.82
N LYS A 2 51.06 27.23 41.75
CA LYS A 2 50.15 26.98 40.60
C LYS A 2 50.04 25.56 40.03
N LYS A 3 49.02 24.85 40.53
CA LYS A 3 48.31 23.75 39.85
C LYS A 3 47.61 24.31 38.61
N ILE A 4 47.70 23.63 37.47
CA ILE A 4 46.97 23.99 36.26
C ILE A 4 45.80 23.01 36.11
N THR A 5 44.61 23.52 36.40
CA THR A 5 43.29 22.93 36.17
C THR A 5 42.65 23.63 34.98
N HIS A 6 42.32 22.92 33.91
CA HIS A 6 41.32 23.27 32.89
C HIS A 6 40.90 21.94 32.25
N LEU A 7 39.84 21.26 32.68
CA LEU A 7 38.42 21.48 32.35
C LEU A 7 38.23 22.08 30.94
N SER A 8 38.04 21.22 29.95
CA SER A 8 37.45 21.57 28.65
C SER A 8 36.71 20.35 28.08
N THR A 9 35.46 20.24 28.49
CA THR A 9 34.30 19.98 27.64
C THR A 9 34.49 18.96 26.51
N ILE A 10 34.43 17.66 26.83
CA ILE A 10 34.16 16.64 25.81
C ILE A 10 32.65 16.46 25.68
N CYS A 11 32.23 16.71 24.45
CA CYS A 11 30.88 16.92 23.95
C CYS A 11 29.94 15.76 24.24
N LEU A 12 28.75 16.12 24.71
CA LEU A 12 27.56 15.31 24.91
C LEU A 12 27.06 14.79 23.55
N ILE A 13 27.61 13.69 23.04
CA ILE A 13 27.16 13.04 21.79
C ILE A 13 26.60 11.66 22.15
N ALA A 14 25.43 11.65 22.81
CA ALA A 14 24.69 10.43 23.12
C ALA A 14 23.18 10.60 22.87
N LEU A 15 22.84 11.38 21.84
CA LEU A 15 21.47 11.53 21.35
C LEU A 15 21.51 11.34 19.83
N PHE A 16 20.48 10.69 19.29
CA PHE A 16 20.20 10.53 17.84
C PHE A 16 20.55 9.22 17.13
N LEU A 17 20.34 8.03 17.72
CA LEU A 17 20.14 6.82 16.90
C LEU A 17 18.95 5.95 17.36
N PHE A 18 17.83 6.58 17.76
CA PHE A 18 16.53 5.93 17.64
C PHE A 18 15.87 6.37 16.33
N SER A 19 16.47 5.99 15.20
CA SER A 19 15.73 5.93 13.94
C SER A 19 14.80 4.73 14.07
N CYS A 20 13.59 4.98 14.57
CA CYS A 20 12.53 3.99 14.64
C CYS A 20 12.17 3.63 13.20
N LYS A 21 12.79 2.58 12.65
CA LYS A 21 12.31 1.97 11.42
C LYS A 21 10.92 1.45 11.74
N LYS A 22 9.92 2.07 11.12
CA LYS A 22 8.53 1.61 11.21
C LYS A 22 8.46 0.36 10.34
N ASP A 23 8.85 -0.77 10.91
CA ASP A 23 8.80 -2.06 10.23
C ASP A 23 7.31 -2.35 9.99
N ASN A 24 6.88 -2.30 8.72
CA ASN A 24 5.57 -2.80 8.35
C ASN A 24 5.56 -4.30 8.60
N LEU A 25 4.50 -4.79 9.23
CA LEU A 25 4.30 -6.23 9.33
C LEU A 25 4.19 -6.82 7.93
N GLN A 26 4.76 -8.01 7.75
CA GLN A 26 4.61 -8.72 6.49
C GLN A 26 3.13 -9.02 6.24
N ILE A 27 2.66 -8.72 5.02
CA ILE A 27 1.30 -9.05 4.60
C ILE A 27 1.11 -10.57 4.73
N LYS A 28 -0.02 -10.99 5.29
CA LYS A 28 -0.40 -12.40 5.36
C LYS A 28 -1.01 -12.84 4.03
N GLU A 29 -0.72 -14.06 3.60
CA GLU A 29 -1.54 -14.66 2.56
C GLU A 29 -2.94 -14.95 3.10
N GLY A 30 -3.96 -14.87 2.23
CA GLY A 30 -5.34 -15.08 2.60
C GLY A 30 -6.32 -14.23 1.81
N SER A 31 -7.58 -14.34 2.21
CA SER A 31 -8.68 -13.57 1.62
C SER A 31 -8.96 -12.33 2.45
N TYR A 32 -9.02 -11.20 1.77
CA TYR A 32 -9.26 -9.89 2.35
C TYR A 32 -10.55 -9.32 1.78
N LYS A 33 -11.45 -8.83 2.62
CA LYS A 33 -12.69 -8.18 2.20
C LYS A 33 -12.69 -6.72 2.59
N GLY A 34 -13.20 -5.86 1.71
CA GLY A 34 -13.34 -4.44 2.04
C GLY A 34 -13.82 -3.60 0.88
N THR A 35 -13.31 -2.38 0.81
CA THR A 35 -13.80 -1.35 -0.12
C THR A 35 -12.66 -0.81 -0.96
N PHE A 36 -12.89 -0.75 -2.26
CA PHE A 36 -12.13 0.07 -3.20
C PHE A 36 -12.78 1.45 -3.30
N THR A 37 -11.97 2.51 -3.26
CA THR A 37 -12.41 3.89 -3.47
C THR A 37 -11.45 4.60 -4.42
N VAL A 38 -12.01 5.25 -5.43
CA VAL A 38 -11.30 6.17 -6.32
C VAL A 38 -11.82 7.59 -6.13
N ILE A 39 -10.90 8.56 -6.05
CA ILE A 39 -11.19 9.99 -5.97
C ILE A 39 -10.61 10.65 -7.22
N TYR A 40 -11.48 11.13 -8.08
CA TYR A 40 -11.18 12.00 -9.22
C TYR A 40 -11.46 13.47 -8.85
N SER A 41 -11.05 14.40 -9.70
CA SER A 41 -11.48 15.80 -9.58
C SER A 41 -12.99 15.98 -9.77
N SER A 42 -13.64 15.08 -10.52
CA SER A 42 -15.07 15.09 -10.81
C SER A 42 -15.94 14.45 -9.72
N GLY A 43 -15.36 13.66 -8.81
CA GLY A 43 -16.13 12.96 -7.79
C GLY A 43 -15.41 11.78 -7.16
N THR A 44 -16.08 11.16 -6.19
CA THR A 44 -15.62 9.95 -5.50
C THR A 44 -16.53 8.78 -5.84
N HIS A 45 -15.92 7.63 -6.16
CA HIS A 45 -16.62 6.39 -6.45
C HIS A 45 -16.06 5.26 -5.59
N SER A 46 -16.91 4.34 -5.17
CA SER A 46 -16.49 3.21 -4.34
C SER A 46 -17.33 1.96 -4.62
N GLY A 47 -16.77 0.81 -4.24
CA GLY A 47 -17.45 -0.46 -4.28
C GLY A 47 -16.75 -1.50 -3.41
N SER A 48 -17.51 -2.48 -2.94
CA SER A 48 -16.96 -3.58 -2.16
C SER A 48 -16.14 -4.52 -3.06
N THR A 49 -15.15 -5.19 -2.48
CA THR A 49 -14.37 -6.20 -3.20
C THR A 49 -13.77 -7.21 -2.21
N THR A 50 -13.36 -8.35 -2.75
CA THR A 50 -12.52 -9.33 -2.07
C THR A 50 -11.23 -9.46 -2.86
N VAL A 51 -10.10 -9.41 -2.16
CA VAL A 51 -8.76 -9.65 -2.71
C VAL A 51 -8.19 -10.90 -2.06
N GLU A 52 -7.82 -11.90 -2.86
CA GLU A 52 -7.09 -13.07 -2.39
C GLU A 52 -5.61 -12.90 -2.74
N LEU A 53 -4.72 -13.16 -1.78
CA LEU A 53 -3.26 -13.21 -1.97
C LEU A 53 -2.77 -14.60 -1.59
N LYS A 54 -2.09 -15.29 -2.51
CA LYS A 54 -1.59 -16.65 -2.27
C LYS A 54 -0.44 -17.01 -3.19
N ASN A 55 0.69 -17.45 -2.64
CA ASN A 55 1.87 -17.90 -3.38
C ASN A 55 2.32 -16.92 -4.49
N GLY A 56 2.34 -15.63 -4.20
CA GLY A 56 2.69 -14.58 -5.19
C GLY A 56 1.65 -14.37 -6.31
N ARG A 57 0.44 -14.96 -6.18
CA ARG A 57 -0.70 -14.73 -7.07
C ARG A 57 -1.82 -13.99 -6.36
N PHE A 58 -2.55 -13.17 -7.11
CA PHE A 58 -3.71 -12.47 -6.59
C PHE A 58 -4.96 -12.66 -7.44
N SER A 59 -6.12 -12.50 -6.81
CA SER A 59 -7.39 -12.24 -7.48
C SER A 59 -8.11 -11.09 -6.77
N CYS A 60 -8.84 -10.27 -7.52
CA CYS A 60 -9.66 -9.17 -7.03
C CYS A 60 -11.04 -9.27 -7.67
N ALA A 61 -12.07 -9.39 -6.84
CA ALA A 61 -13.45 -9.45 -7.31
C ALA A 61 -13.88 -8.09 -7.88
N GLY A 62 -14.37 -8.10 -9.12
CA GLY A 62 -14.97 -6.93 -9.75
C GLY A 62 -16.45 -6.77 -9.42
N ASN A 63 -16.95 -5.55 -9.55
CA ASN A 63 -18.37 -5.24 -9.45
C ASN A 63 -19.00 -5.10 -10.85
N SER A 64 -20.34 -5.20 -10.90
CA SER A 64 -21.09 -5.03 -12.15
C SER A 64 -20.89 -3.66 -12.80
N ASN A 65 -20.69 -2.62 -11.98
CA ASN A 65 -20.37 -1.26 -12.41
C ASN A 65 -18.86 -1.02 -12.66
N LYS A 66 -18.04 -2.08 -12.60
CA LYS A 66 -16.58 -2.03 -12.76
C LYS A 66 -15.83 -1.16 -11.74
N ILE A 67 -16.40 -0.94 -10.56
CA ILE A 67 -15.75 -0.20 -9.47
C ILE A 67 -15.60 -1.14 -8.26
N PRO A 68 -14.52 -1.93 -8.14
CA PRO A 68 -13.43 -2.10 -9.10
C PRO A 68 -13.79 -3.04 -10.26
N ALA A 69 -12.95 -3.10 -11.31
CA ALA A 69 -13.24 -3.80 -12.57
C ALA A 69 -13.04 -5.33 -12.52
N GLY A 70 -12.41 -5.81 -11.45
CA GLY A 70 -11.90 -7.17 -11.31
C GLY A 70 -10.51 -7.30 -11.90
N ALA A 71 -9.66 -8.14 -11.29
CA ALA A 71 -8.28 -8.34 -11.72
C ALA A 71 -7.73 -9.67 -11.17
N SER A 72 -6.71 -10.23 -11.81
CA SER A 72 -5.97 -11.38 -11.32
C SER A 72 -4.64 -11.52 -12.03
N GLY A 73 -3.65 -12.03 -11.32
CA GLY A 73 -2.33 -12.25 -11.88
C GLY A 73 -1.30 -12.48 -10.79
N SER A 74 -0.13 -11.86 -10.92
CA SER A 74 0.98 -11.98 -9.99
C SER A 74 1.18 -10.73 -9.14
N TYR A 75 1.77 -10.89 -7.97
CA TYR A 75 2.19 -9.76 -7.14
C TYR A 75 3.56 -9.99 -6.52
N THR A 76 4.28 -8.90 -6.27
CA THR A 76 5.56 -8.90 -5.54
C THR A 76 5.55 -7.81 -4.49
N ILE A 77 6.24 -8.04 -3.37
CA ILE A 77 6.35 -7.08 -2.27
C ILE A 77 7.81 -6.67 -2.13
N ASP A 78 8.07 -5.36 -2.15
CA ASP A 78 9.37 -4.76 -1.81
C ASP A 78 9.15 -3.64 -0.79
N LYS A 79 9.65 -3.84 0.43
CA LYS A 79 9.51 -2.93 1.58
C LYS A 79 8.04 -2.55 1.84
N ASN A 80 7.64 -1.33 1.47
CA ASN A 80 6.31 -0.78 1.70
C ASN A 80 5.50 -0.67 0.41
N VAL A 81 5.96 -1.30 -0.67
CA VAL A 81 5.30 -1.29 -1.96
C VAL A 81 4.93 -2.71 -2.36
N ILE A 82 3.66 -2.88 -2.74
CA ILE A 82 3.19 -4.07 -3.44
C ILE A 82 2.99 -3.71 -4.91
N THR A 83 3.50 -4.55 -5.80
CA THR A 83 3.31 -4.40 -7.24
C THR A 83 2.43 -5.54 -7.72
N PHE A 84 1.29 -5.19 -8.30
CA PHE A 84 0.38 -6.12 -8.96
C PHE A 84 0.62 -6.10 -10.46
N SER A 85 0.58 -7.26 -11.09
CA SER A 85 0.58 -7.41 -12.54
C SER A 85 -0.69 -8.16 -12.92
N ASP A 86 -1.70 -7.43 -13.36
CA ASP A 86 -2.91 -8.04 -13.91
C ASP A 86 -2.60 -8.75 -15.24
N GLU A 87 -3.15 -9.95 -15.40
CA GLU A 87 -2.92 -10.85 -16.55
C GLU A 87 -4.20 -11.02 -17.39
N ASN A 88 -5.28 -10.29 -17.08
CA ASN A 88 -6.57 -10.46 -17.73
C ASN A 88 -6.71 -9.59 -18.99
N PRO A 89 -7.48 -10.04 -19.99
CA PRO A 89 -7.88 -9.17 -21.09
C PRO A 89 -8.91 -8.15 -20.61
N HIS A 90 -8.60 -6.86 -20.77
CA HIS A 90 -9.50 -5.75 -20.48
C HIS A 90 -9.82 -4.94 -21.74
N THR A 91 -11.07 -4.51 -21.87
CA THR A 91 -11.53 -3.59 -22.91
C THR A 91 -11.11 -2.15 -22.58
N ALA A 92 -10.83 -1.32 -23.58
CA ALA A 92 -10.42 0.07 -23.40
C ALA A 92 -11.59 1.04 -23.11
N GLU A 93 -12.72 0.53 -22.60
CA GLU A 93 -13.98 1.28 -22.47
C GLU A 93 -14.16 1.95 -21.09
N PHE A 94 -13.20 1.81 -20.18
CA PHE A 94 -13.26 2.36 -18.83
C PHE A 94 -11.87 2.82 -18.35
N ASP A 95 -11.83 3.51 -17.21
CA ASP A 95 -10.57 3.92 -16.58
C ASP A 95 -9.79 2.69 -16.07
N TRP A 96 -8.62 2.43 -16.63
CA TRP A 96 -7.75 1.30 -16.25
C TRP A 96 -7.25 1.41 -14.81
N GLY A 97 -7.34 2.58 -14.21
CA GLY A 97 -7.12 2.80 -12.80
C GLY A 97 -8.05 2.00 -11.89
N LEU A 98 -9.21 1.55 -12.41
CA LEU A 98 -10.18 0.71 -11.70
C LEU A 98 -9.77 -0.77 -11.62
N ILE A 99 -8.67 -1.15 -12.29
CA ILE A 99 -8.04 -2.48 -12.21
C ILE A 99 -6.99 -2.45 -11.11
N LEU A 100 -6.95 -3.48 -10.26
CA LEU A 100 -5.84 -3.67 -9.31
C LEU A 100 -4.58 -4.08 -10.09
N ASN A 101 -3.80 -3.08 -10.51
CA ASN A 101 -2.60 -3.26 -11.33
C ASN A 101 -1.55 -2.18 -11.01
N GLY A 102 -0.27 -2.51 -11.15
CA GLY A 102 0.84 -1.60 -10.90
C GLY A 102 1.21 -1.48 -9.41
N ARG A 103 1.90 -0.38 -9.08
CA ARG A 103 2.53 -0.17 -7.76
C ARG A 103 1.57 0.53 -6.81
N TYR A 104 1.47 0.00 -5.60
CA TYR A 104 0.73 0.59 -4.48
C TYR A 104 1.63 0.67 -3.27
N ASP A 105 1.65 1.84 -2.63
CA ASP A 105 2.11 1.94 -1.24
C ASP A 105 1.13 1.16 -0.37
N TYR A 106 1.64 0.39 0.59
CA TYR A 106 0.81 -0.36 1.50
C TYR A 106 1.18 -0.18 2.97
N THR A 107 0.18 -0.39 3.82
CA THR A 107 0.38 -0.63 5.26
C THR A 107 -0.40 -1.85 5.68
N PHE A 108 0.18 -2.63 6.60
CA PHE A 108 -0.48 -3.80 7.19
C PHE A 108 -0.25 -3.82 8.70
N ASP A 109 -1.34 -3.89 9.47
CA ASP A 109 -1.31 -3.89 10.94
C ASP A 109 -1.51 -5.29 11.56
N GLY A 110 -1.48 -6.35 10.74
CA GLY A 110 -1.76 -7.71 11.14
C GLY A 110 -3.20 -8.17 10.85
N THR A 111 -4.11 -7.22 10.60
CA THR A 111 -5.53 -7.43 10.32
C THR A 111 -6.01 -6.66 9.08
N ASN A 112 -5.68 -5.38 8.99
CA ASN A 112 -6.10 -4.47 7.93
C ASN A 112 -4.96 -4.22 6.95
N LEU A 113 -5.24 -4.47 5.67
CA LEU A 113 -4.37 -4.13 4.54
C LEU A 113 -4.92 -2.88 3.87
N ASN A 114 -4.10 -1.83 3.83
CA ASN A 114 -4.41 -0.60 3.12
C ASN A 114 -3.49 -0.47 1.92
N LEU A 115 -4.07 -0.27 0.73
CA LEU A 115 -3.32 -0.01 -0.50
C LEU A 115 -3.64 1.40 -0.99
N GLU A 116 -2.64 2.13 -1.45
CA GLU A 116 -2.79 3.47 -2.02
C GLU A 116 -1.93 3.63 -3.27
N ARG A 117 -2.54 4.16 -4.33
CA ARG A 117 -1.84 4.60 -5.54
C ARG A 117 -2.38 5.98 -5.91
N VAL A 118 -1.48 6.93 -6.09
CA VAL A 118 -1.80 8.25 -6.62
C VAL A 118 -1.31 8.30 -8.07
N SER A 119 -2.18 8.71 -8.98
CA SER A 119 -1.83 8.98 -10.36
C SER A 119 -1.99 10.47 -10.61
N ASP A 120 -0.89 11.16 -10.86
CA ASP A 120 -0.86 12.61 -11.04
C ASP A 120 -1.84 13.05 -12.14
N GLY A 121 -2.70 14.01 -11.79
CA GLY A 121 -3.71 14.55 -12.70
C GLY A 121 -4.89 13.63 -13.03
N ILE A 122 -4.89 12.37 -12.57
CA ILE A 122 -6.00 11.43 -12.80
C ILE A 122 -6.81 11.24 -11.52
N GLY A 123 -6.21 10.64 -10.49
CA GLY A 123 -6.94 10.34 -9.26
C GLY A 123 -6.16 9.54 -8.23
N LYS A 124 -6.79 9.36 -7.07
CA LYS A 124 -6.28 8.58 -5.95
C LYS A 124 -7.09 7.30 -5.79
N TYR A 125 -6.42 6.15 -5.85
CA TYR A 125 -6.99 4.81 -5.79
C TYR A 125 -6.61 4.18 -4.45
N THR A 126 -7.61 3.74 -3.69
CA THR A 126 -7.37 3.16 -2.36
C THR A 126 -8.15 1.87 -2.18
N TYR A 127 -7.52 0.90 -1.52
CA TYR A 127 -8.18 -0.29 -1.01
C TYR A 127 -8.06 -0.29 0.51
N ARG A 128 -9.19 -0.48 1.21
CA ARG A 128 -9.25 -0.65 2.66
C ARG A 128 -9.82 -2.02 2.93
N LEU A 129 -8.96 -2.97 3.25
CA LEU A 129 -9.30 -4.39 3.29
C LEU A 129 -8.99 -5.00 4.65
N LYS A 130 -9.82 -5.94 5.10
CA LYS A 130 -9.65 -6.69 6.34
C LYS A 130 -9.54 -8.18 6.02
N ILE A 131 -8.56 -8.86 6.62
CA ILE A 131 -8.42 -10.31 6.47
C ILE A 131 -9.64 -11.04 7.07
N LEU A 132 -10.08 -12.10 6.38
CA LEU A 132 -11.21 -12.94 6.80
C LEU A 132 -10.80 -14.01 7.82
#